data_AF-A0A817L5A7-F1
#
_entry.id   AF-A0A817L5A7-F1
#
_cell.length_a   1.000
_cell.length_b   1.000
_cell.length_c   1.000
_cell.angle_alpha   90.00
_cell.angle_beta   90.00
_cell.angle_gamma   90.00
#
_symmetry.space_group_name_H-M   'P 1'
#
loop_
_entity.id
_entity.type
_entity.pdbx_description
1 polymer ?
#
loop_
_entity_poly.entity_id
_entity_poly.type
_entity_poly.pdbx_seq_one_letter_code
_entity_poly.pdbx_strand_id
1 'polypeptide(L)'
;MYHSMDDYTMALSYYNEALTIKENSLPRNPASIEVTHYNLAKIYEKLDRCEEAVKHAECATSLAHEVFGPKHHETKVNQDYLDDLQRKV
;
A
#
# COMPACT_ATOMS: atom_id res chain seq x y z
N MET A 1 21.85 -9.77 -1.33
CA MET A 1 20.76 -9.48 -2.30
C MET A 1 19.76 -10.62 -2.41
N TYR A 2 20.15 -11.91 -2.29
CA TYR A 2 19.17 -13.02 -2.24
C TYR A 2 18.25 -13.00 -1.01
N HIS A 3 18.81 -12.88 0.20
CA HIS A 3 18.00 -12.85 1.44
C HIS A 3 16.90 -11.78 1.43
N SER A 4 17.20 -10.57 0.95
CA SER A 4 16.21 -9.49 0.88
C SER A 4 15.06 -9.80 -0.08
N MET A 5 15.30 -10.50 -1.20
CA MET A 5 14.23 -10.86 -2.13
C MET A 5 13.33 -11.96 -1.57
N ASP A 6 13.90 -12.93 -0.87
CA ASP A 6 13.11 -13.97 -0.18
C ASP A 6 12.24 -13.34 0.91
N ASP A 7 12.79 -12.39 1.68
CA ASP A 7 12.05 -11.65 2.71
C ASP A 7 10.90 -10.83 2.12
N TYR A 8 11.11 -10.15 1.00
CA TYR A 8 10.06 -9.38 0.32
C TYR A 8 8.97 -10.27 -0.28
N THR A 9 9.34 -11.44 -0.83
CA THR A 9 8.36 -12.40 -1.38
C THR A 9 7.48 -12.96 -0.27
N MET A 10 8.07 -13.29 0.88
CA MET A 10 7.34 -13.71 2.08
C MET A 10 6.42 -12.60 2.59
N ALA A 11 6.91 -11.36 2.66
CA ALA A 11 6.13 -10.21 3.06
C ALA A 11 4.94 -9.97 2.14
N LEU A 12 5.12 -10.07 0.81
CA LEU A 12 4.02 -9.99 -0.15
C LEU A 12 2.95 -11.05 0.13
N SER A 13 3.34 -12.29 0.41
CA SER A 13 2.38 -13.35 0.74
C SER A 13 1.55 -12.98 1.96
N TYR A 14 2.20 -12.57 3.06
CA TYR A 14 1.51 -12.21 4.30
C TYR A 14 0.60 -11.00 4.14
N TYR A 15 1.05 -9.94 3.45
CA TYR A 15 0.22 -8.75 3.26
C TYR A 15 -0.96 -8.99 2.32
N ASN A 16 -0.82 -9.83 1.28
CA ASN A 16 -1.96 -10.19 0.41
C ASN A 16 -2.99 -11.06 1.14
N GLU A 17 -2.55 -12.01 1.97
CA GLU A 17 -3.45 -12.80 2.81
C GLU A 17 -4.17 -11.89 3.82
N ALA A 18 -3.45 -11.00 4.49
CA ALA A 18 -4.02 -10.03 5.41
C ALA A 18 -5.00 -9.08 4.71
N LEU A 19 -4.70 -8.64 3.49
CA LEU A 19 -5.59 -7.80 2.67
C LEU A 19 -6.91 -8.53 2.41
N THR A 20 -6.82 -9.78 1.95
CA THR A 20 -8.00 -10.61 1.67
C THR A 20 -8.88 -10.79 2.91
N ILE A 21 -8.28 -11.04 4.08
CA ILE A 21 -9.02 -11.17 5.33
C ILE A 21 -9.70 -9.84 5.71
N LYS A 22 -8.98 -8.72 5.60
CA LYS A 22 -9.49 -7.39 5.97
C LYS A 22 -10.62 -6.93 5.05
N GLU A 23 -10.51 -7.18 3.74
CA GLU A 23 -11.56 -6.85 2.77
C GLU A 23 -12.86 -7.64 3.01
N ASN A 24 -12.73 -8.88 3.47
CA ASN A 24 -13.89 -9.74 3.78
C ASN A 24 -14.38 -9.61 5.24
N SER A 25 -13.71 -8.81 6.07
CA SER A 25 -14.07 -8.64 7.47
C SER A 25 -15.35 -7.80 7.66
N LEU A 26 -16.16 -8.15 8.65
CA LEU A 26 -17.37 -7.42 9.04
C LEU A 26 -17.29 -7.02 10.52
N PRO A 27 -17.35 -5.71 10.86
CA PRO A 27 -17.47 -4.58 9.93
C PRO A 27 -16.17 -4.33 9.15
N ARG A 28 -16.31 -3.83 7.90
CA ARG A 28 -15.18 -3.40 7.07
C ARG A 28 -14.41 -2.29 7.80
N ASN A 29 -13.09 -2.40 7.86
CA ASN A 29 -12.22 -1.37 8.43
C ASN A 29 -11.31 -0.74 7.36
N PRO A 30 -11.71 0.37 6.73
CA PRO A 30 -10.97 0.99 5.63
C PRO A 30 -9.57 1.47 6.05
N ALA A 31 -9.39 1.92 7.29
CA ALA A 31 -8.09 2.36 7.81
C ALA A 31 -7.09 1.19 7.87
N SER A 32 -7.54 0.00 8.26
CA SER A 32 -6.68 -1.18 8.29
C SER A 32 -6.30 -1.68 6.89
N ILE A 33 -7.19 -1.50 5.91
CA ILE A 33 -7.00 -1.86 4.50
C ILE A 33 -6.02 -0.86 3.86
N GLU A 34 -6.18 0.43 4.15
CA GLU A 34 -5.29 1.52 3.72
C GLU A 34 -3.82 1.23 4.06
N VAL A 35 -3.52 0.99 5.34
CA VAL A 35 -2.18 0.63 5.81
C VAL A 35 -1.63 -0.63 5.10
N THR A 36 -2.51 -1.57 4.73
CA THR A 36 -2.09 -2.80 4.03
C THR A 36 -1.66 -2.49 2.60
N HIS A 37 -2.43 -1.68 1.89
CA HIS A 37 -2.05 -1.21 0.55
C HIS A 37 -0.78 -0.37 0.58
N TYR A 38 -0.61 0.53 1.55
CA TYR A 38 0.61 1.32 1.68
C TYR A 38 1.86 0.44 1.83
N ASN A 39 1.78 -0.59 2.67
CA ASN A 39 2.91 -1.52 2.85
C ASN A 39 3.19 -2.37 1.61
N LEU A 40 2.15 -2.85 0.91
CA LEU A 40 2.30 -3.56 -0.35
C LEU A 40 2.99 -2.67 -1.40
N ALA A 41 2.60 -1.40 -1.51
CA ALA A 41 3.22 -0.45 -2.42
C ALA A 41 4.73 -0.32 -2.14
N LYS A 42 5.12 -0.17 -0.87
CA LYS A 42 6.53 -0.11 -0.48
C LYS A 42 7.30 -1.37 -0.80
N ILE A 43 6.71 -2.55 -0.61
CA ILE A 43 7.39 -3.81 -0.94
C ILE A 43 7.57 -3.94 -2.46
N TYR A 44 6.55 -3.60 -3.25
CA TYR A 44 6.68 -3.61 -4.71
C TYR A 44 7.71 -2.60 -5.22
N GLU A 45 7.78 -1.41 -4.62
CA GLU A 45 8.84 -0.44 -4.92
C GLU A 45 10.24 -1.01 -4.64
N LYS A 46 10.41 -1.73 -3.52
CA LYS A 46 11.70 -2.39 -3.18
C LYS A 46 12.06 -3.56 -4.08
N LEU A 47 11.08 -4.09 -4.82
CA LEU A 47 11.26 -5.14 -5.83
C LEU A 47 11.39 -4.57 -7.25
N ASP A 48 11.51 -3.25 -7.41
CA ASP A 48 11.51 -2.55 -8.71
C ASP A 48 10.25 -2.82 -9.57
N ARG A 49 9.14 -3.18 -8.91
CA ARG A 49 7.82 -3.45 -9.51
C ARG A 49 6.95 -2.19 -9.43
N CYS A 50 7.35 -1.14 -10.16
CA CYS A 50 6.76 0.19 -10.03
C CYS A 50 5.28 0.24 -10.39
N GLU A 51 4.82 -0.50 -11.41
CA GLU A 51 3.40 -0.51 -11.78
C GLU A 51 2.50 -1.05 -10.67
N GLU A 52 2.91 -2.14 -10.01
CA GLU A 52 2.19 -2.65 -8.84
C GLU A 52 2.29 -1.71 -7.64
N ALA A 53 3.45 -1.08 -7.43
CA ALA A 53 3.62 -0.10 -6.37
C ALA A 53 2.63 1.06 -6.51
N VAL A 54 2.51 1.63 -7.72
CA VAL A 54 1.57 2.72 -8.02
C VAL A 54 0.13 2.29 -7.76
N LYS A 55 -0.30 1.13 -8.26
CA LYS A 55 -1.68 0.63 -8.02
C LYS A 55 -2.02 0.54 -6.53
N HIS A 56 -1.11 0.00 -5.72
CA HIS A 56 -1.34 -0.10 -4.28
C HIS A 56 -1.30 1.28 -3.60
N ALA A 57 -0.41 2.19 -4.01
CA ALA A 57 -0.36 3.56 -3.48
C ALA A 57 -1.62 4.37 -3.82
N GLU A 58 -2.20 4.20 -5.00
CA GLU A 58 -3.49 4.81 -5.39
C GLU A 58 -4.63 4.32 -4.49
N CYS A 59 -4.71 3.02 -4.24
CA CYS A 59 -5.69 2.45 -3.31
C CYS A 59 -5.52 2.99 -1.88
N ALA A 60 -4.28 3.03 -1.36
CA ALA A 60 -3.98 3.59 -0.03
C ALA A 60 -4.40 5.06 0.05
N THR A 61 -4.04 5.87 -0.95
CA THR A 61 -4.41 7.28 -1.03
C THR A 61 -5.92 7.48 -1.04
N SER A 62 -6.66 6.69 -1.84
CA SER A 62 -8.12 6.74 -1.90
C SER A 62 -8.78 6.41 -0.55
N LEU A 63 -8.30 5.37 0.13
CA LEU A 63 -8.81 4.99 1.45
C LEU A 63 -8.42 6.02 2.53
N ALA A 64 -7.23 6.61 2.46
CA ALA A 64 -6.83 7.67 3.38
C ALA A 64 -7.72 8.93 3.21
N HIS A 65 -8.16 9.22 1.98
CA HIS A 65 -9.16 10.26 1.74
C HIS A 65 -10.51 9.92 2.38
N GLU A 66 -10.97 8.66 2.29
CA GLU A 66 -12.22 8.18 2.90
C GLU A 66 -12.17 8.27 4.44
N VAL A 67 -11.06 7.83 5.04
CA VAL A 67 -10.91 7.68 6.50
C VAL A 67 -10.61 9.01 7.19
N PHE A 68 -9.66 9.79 6.64
CA PHE A 68 -9.10 10.95 7.33
C PHE A 68 -9.50 12.30 6.68
N GLY A 69 -9.94 12.28 5.43
CA GLY A 69 -10.25 13.46 4.63
C GLY A 69 -9.03 14.08 3.93
N PRO A 70 -9.25 14.87 2.85
CA PRO A 70 -8.20 15.32 1.93
C PRO A 70 -7.12 16.22 2.53
N LYS A 71 -7.40 16.88 3.67
CA LYS A 71 -6.47 17.83 4.30
C LYS A 71 -5.63 17.20 5.42
N HIS A 72 -5.90 15.94 5.77
CA HIS A 72 -5.20 15.25 6.84
C HIS A 72 -3.74 14.97 6.47
N HIS A 73 -2.87 14.91 7.48
CA HIS A 73 -1.45 14.65 7.28
C HIS A 73 -1.21 13.30 6.59
N GLU A 74 -1.88 12.24 7.05
CA GLU A 74 -1.74 10.89 6.46
C GLU A 74 -2.11 10.85 4.98
N THR A 75 -3.17 11.56 4.60
CA THR A 75 -3.61 11.64 3.20
C THR A 75 -2.59 12.34 2.32
N LYS A 76 -1.91 13.37 2.85
CA LYS A 76 -0.81 14.04 2.15
C LYS A 76 0.42 13.14 2.02
N VAL A 77 0.78 12.40 3.08
CA VAL A 77 1.91 11.46 3.03
C VAL A 77 1.70 10.40 1.95
N ASN A 78 0.48 9.85 1.86
CA ASN A 78 0.12 8.90 0.80
C ASN A 78 0.18 9.53 -0.60
N GLN A 79 -0.32 10.76 -0.76
CA GLN A 79 -0.25 11.47 -2.04
C GLN A 79 1.20 11.78 -2.46
N ASP A 80 2.02 12.30 -1.56
CA ASP A 80 3.43 12.61 -1.84
C ASP A 80 4.18 11.34 -2.24
N TYR A 81 3.89 10.21 -1.56
CA TYR A 81 4.45 8.91 -1.90
C TYR A 81 4.02 8.42 -3.30
N LEU A 82 2.74 8.56 -3.64
CA LEU A 82 2.23 8.21 -4.95
C LEU A 82 2.87 9.06 -6.06
N ASP A 83 2.98 10.37 -5.85
CA ASP A 83 3.62 11.29 -6.80
C ASP A 83 5.09 10.91 -7.04
N ASP A 84 5.81 10.53 -5.99
CA ASP A 84 7.19 10.07 -6.10
C ASP A 84 7.33 8.74 -6.85
N LEU A 85 6.40 7.80 -6.68
CA LEU A 85 6.37 6.56 -7.45
C LEU A 85 6.10 6.82 -8.93
N GLN A 86 5.13 7.68 -9.25
CA GLN A 86 4.78 8.01 -10.63
C GLN A 86 5.91 8.71 -11.39
N ARG A 87 6.80 9.43 -10.69
CA ARG A 87 8.02 10.01 -11.29
C ARG A 87 9.09 8.98 -11.67
N LYS A 88 9.01 7.75 -11.13
CA LYS A 88 9.98 6.67 -11.36
C LYS A 88 9.55 5.68 -12.45
N VAL A 89 8.31 5.77 -12.92
CA VAL A 89 7.75 4.97 -14.03
C VAL A 89 8.12 5.60 -15.36
#